data_AF-G0N559-F1
#
_entry.id   AF-G0N559-F1
#
_cell.length_a   1.000
_cell.length_b   1.000
_cell.length_c   1.000
_cell.angle_alpha   90.00
_cell.angle_beta   90.00
_cell.angle_gamma   90.00
#
_symmetry.space_group_name_H-M   'P 1'
#
loop_
_entity.id
_entity.type
_entity.pdbx_description
1 polymer ?
#
loop_
_entity_poly.entity_id
_entity_poly.type
_entity_poly.pdbx_seq_one_letter_code
_entity_poly.pdbx_strand_id
1 'polypeptide(L)'
;MINIITYILLAIVCFGYCHKSRPKRHFSSEEYRINTPSCDVVCEGQWKSEFHANFHKIYDTDYFEIPLDTAIVKNRASLKMFCSSTIQKYTCLRKECRILRTPWSAEKHICIGHFDNFDRNINCLSLTDRYVQKECSDVCNSIRIEISQAEISRMAEMEFSRQEKSEFIEQNKHCNFIACHQLCHEYIINKVCIDSAVSARSVVKSYYDSYLEREYTALNKDDQDELYSSFCRRVTPGQDENLYTANMTRYNNLTLDRMKNDIRSAFSILD
;
A
#
# COMPACT_ATOMS: atom_id res chain seq x y z
N MET A 1 11.55 -31.83 -57.38
CA MET A 1 10.12 -31.57 -57.15
C MET A 1 9.78 -31.91 -55.71
N ILE A 2 9.87 -30.91 -54.83
CA ILE A 2 9.61 -31.07 -53.40
C ILE A 2 8.09 -30.89 -53.20
N ASN A 3 7.47 -31.89 -52.61
CA ASN A 3 6.03 -32.04 -52.55
C ASN A 3 5.45 -31.03 -51.55
N ILE A 4 4.66 -30.06 -52.06
CA ILE A 4 4.06 -28.96 -51.28
C ILE A 4 3.21 -29.48 -50.11
N ILE A 5 2.69 -30.70 -50.24
CA ILE A 5 1.84 -31.36 -49.24
C ILE A 5 2.61 -31.67 -47.94
N THR A 6 3.91 -31.98 -48.02
CA THR A 6 4.71 -32.31 -46.82
C THR A 6 5.02 -31.07 -45.97
N TYR A 7 5.14 -29.89 -46.59
CA TYR A 7 5.34 -28.64 -45.86
C TYR A 7 4.07 -28.17 -45.14
N ILE A 8 2.90 -28.40 -45.74
CA ILE A 8 1.61 -28.06 -45.14
C ILE A 8 1.35 -28.95 -43.91
N LEU A 9 1.68 -30.24 -43.99
CA LEU A 9 1.51 -31.16 -42.85
C LEU A 9 2.46 -30.84 -41.68
N LEU A 10 3.70 -30.40 -41.95
CA LEU A 10 4.62 -29.99 -40.87
C LEU A 10 4.17 -28.68 -40.20
N ALA A 11 3.63 -27.72 -40.96
CA ALA A 11 3.10 -26.48 -40.41
C ALA A 11 1.88 -26.72 -39.51
N ILE A 12 0.97 -27.63 -39.88
CA ILE A 12 -0.23 -27.93 -39.08
C ILE A 12 0.14 -28.60 -37.74
N VAL A 13 1.16 -29.47 -37.72
CA VAL A 13 1.59 -30.13 -36.48
C VAL A 13 2.34 -29.17 -35.54
N CYS A 14 3.10 -28.21 -36.08
CA CYS A 14 3.76 -27.19 -35.26
C CYS A 14 2.80 -26.10 -34.74
N PHE A 15 1.75 -25.73 -35.49
CA PHE A 15 0.73 -24.80 -35.00
C PHE A 15 -0.26 -25.44 -34.01
N GLY A 16 -0.43 -26.77 -34.03
CA GLY A 16 -1.29 -27.48 -33.08
C GLY A 16 -0.75 -27.54 -31.64
N TYR A 17 0.55 -27.37 -31.43
CA TYR A 17 1.19 -27.53 -30.11
C TYR A 17 1.60 -26.21 -29.41
N CYS A 18 1.44 -25.04 -30.04
CA CYS A 18 1.81 -23.74 -29.44
C CYS A 18 0.63 -22.86 -28.97
N HIS A 19 -0.62 -23.32 -29.05
CA HIS A 19 -1.74 -22.66 -28.38
C HIS A 19 -2.35 -23.56 -27.31
N LYS A 20 -1.59 -23.79 -26.23
CA LYS A 20 -2.19 -24.09 -24.93
C LYS A 20 -2.78 -22.79 -24.37
N SER A 21 -3.82 -22.29 -25.03
CA SER A 21 -4.69 -21.26 -24.49
C SER A 21 -5.17 -21.75 -23.13
N ARG A 22 -4.81 -21.02 -22.08
CA ARG A 22 -5.37 -21.22 -20.74
C ARG A 22 -6.89 -21.36 -20.87
N PRO A 23 -7.54 -22.28 -20.14
CA PRO A 23 -8.98 -22.41 -20.22
C PRO A 23 -9.60 -21.06 -19.80
N LYS A 24 -10.20 -20.37 -20.77
CA LYS A 24 -11.23 -19.36 -20.47
C LYS A 24 -12.25 -20.11 -19.61
N ARG A 25 -12.39 -19.71 -18.35
CA ARG A 25 -13.49 -20.13 -17.49
C ARG A 25 -14.78 -19.56 -18.09
N HIS A 26 -15.31 -20.22 -19.11
CA HIS A 26 -16.73 -20.14 -19.41
C HIS A 26 -17.43 -20.99 -18.36
N PHE A 27 -17.92 -20.32 -17.32
CA PHE A 27 -19.03 -20.82 -16.53
C PHE A 27 -20.24 -20.86 -17.48
N SER A 28 -20.54 -22.03 -18.02
CA SER A 28 -21.81 -22.29 -18.69
C SER A 28 -22.86 -22.61 -17.63
N SER A 29 -23.57 -21.58 -17.21
CA SER A 29 -24.97 -21.68 -16.82
C SER A 29 -25.58 -20.31 -17.10
N GLU A 30 -26.25 -20.22 -18.25
CA GLU A 30 -27.05 -19.08 -18.69
C GLU A 30 -28.18 -18.83 -17.69
N GLU A 31 -28.04 -17.77 -16.91
CA GLU A 31 -29.08 -16.75 -16.68
C GLU A 31 -28.40 -15.54 -16.00
N TYR A 32 -27.49 -14.91 -16.74
CA TYR A 32 -26.78 -13.72 -16.28
C TYR A 32 -27.77 -12.54 -16.33
N ARG A 33 -28.48 -12.31 -15.23
CA ARG A 33 -29.31 -11.10 -15.03
C ARG A 33 -28.42 -9.88 -15.22
N ILE A 34 -28.66 -9.16 -16.32
CA ILE A 34 -27.94 -7.96 -16.78
C ILE A 34 -27.90 -6.82 -15.73
N ASN A 35 -28.66 -6.92 -14.64
CA ASN A 35 -28.82 -5.89 -13.62
C ASN A 35 -28.39 -6.30 -12.20
N THR A 36 -27.71 -7.43 -12.01
CA THR A 36 -27.21 -7.83 -10.67
C THR A 36 -25.74 -7.48 -10.53
N PRO A 37 -25.34 -6.64 -9.54
CA PRO A 37 -23.94 -6.36 -9.28
C PRO A 37 -23.18 -7.66 -8.94
N SER A 38 -21.88 -7.68 -9.25
CA SER A 38 -21.03 -8.82 -8.89
C SER A 38 -21.01 -9.01 -7.37
N CYS A 39 -20.86 -10.25 -6.91
CA CYS A 39 -20.99 -10.60 -5.50
C CYS A 39 -20.00 -9.83 -4.61
N ASP A 40 -18.77 -9.65 -5.06
CA ASP A 40 -17.75 -8.86 -4.38
C ASP A 40 -18.17 -7.40 -4.20
N VAL A 41 -18.77 -6.79 -5.23
CA VAL A 41 -19.32 -5.42 -5.15
C VAL A 41 -20.43 -5.32 -4.10
N VAL A 42 -21.25 -6.36 -3.94
CA VAL A 42 -22.29 -6.38 -2.88
C VAL A 42 -21.65 -6.45 -1.49
N CYS A 43 -20.70 -7.35 -1.26
CA CYS A 43 -20.00 -7.46 0.03
C CYS A 43 -19.25 -6.17 0.38
N GLU A 44 -18.54 -5.59 -0.60
CA GLU A 44 -17.83 -4.31 -0.44
C GLU A 44 -18.81 -3.15 -0.19
N GLY A 45 -19.92 -3.09 -0.93
CA GLY A 45 -20.93 -2.05 -0.78
C GLY A 45 -21.61 -2.05 0.59
N GLN A 46 -21.94 -3.23 1.12
CA GLN A 46 -22.47 -3.37 2.48
C GLN A 46 -21.46 -2.87 3.51
N TRP A 47 -20.21 -3.32 3.41
CA TRP A 47 -19.16 -2.91 4.33
C TRP A 47 -18.90 -1.40 4.30
N LYS A 48 -18.85 -0.78 3.11
CA LYS A 48 -18.69 0.68 2.95
C LYS A 48 -19.86 1.44 3.56
N SER A 49 -21.09 0.93 3.43
CA SER A 49 -22.27 1.51 4.06
C SER A 49 -22.19 1.47 5.59
N GLU A 50 -21.78 0.34 6.15
CA GLU A 50 -21.54 0.22 7.60
C GLU A 50 -20.41 1.11 8.08
N PHE A 51 -19.31 1.22 7.31
CA PHE A 51 -18.21 2.13 7.61
C PHE A 51 -18.71 3.58 7.70
N HIS A 52 -19.47 4.03 6.70
CA HIS A 52 -20.06 5.36 6.70
C HIS A 52 -21.01 5.58 7.89
N ALA A 53 -21.84 4.59 8.22
CA ALA A 53 -22.76 4.69 9.36
C ALA A 53 -22.01 4.80 10.70
N ASN A 54 -20.91 4.08 10.86
CA ASN A 54 -20.16 3.99 12.13
C ASN A 54 -19.15 5.13 12.32
N PHE A 55 -18.53 5.61 11.23
CA PHE A 55 -17.45 6.60 11.28
C PHE A 55 -17.81 7.95 10.68
N HIS A 56 -18.99 8.08 10.07
CA HIS A 56 -19.43 9.30 9.37
C HIS A 56 -18.42 9.77 8.31
N LYS A 57 -17.81 8.80 7.61
CA LYS A 57 -16.81 8.99 6.56
C LYS A 57 -17.17 8.17 5.33
N ILE A 58 -17.06 8.74 4.14
CA ILE A 58 -17.20 8.00 2.90
C ILE A 58 -15.87 7.29 2.63
N TYR A 59 -15.90 5.95 2.54
CA TYR A 59 -14.66 5.17 2.39
C TYR A 59 -13.84 5.55 1.14
N ASP A 60 -14.51 5.84 0.03
CA ASP A 60 -13.82 6.11 -1.23
C ASP A 60 -13.25 7.54 -1.35
N THR A 61 -13.64 8.47 -0.46
CA THR A 61 -13.24 9.89 -0.56
C THR A 61 -12.64 10.46 0.70
N ASP A 62 -13.04 9.95 1.88
CA ASP A 62 -12.71 10.54 3.18
C ASP A 62 -11.82 9.62 4.03
N TYR A 63 -11.65 8.37 3.60
CA TYR A 63 -10.73 7.42 4.23
C TYR A 63 -9.42 7.37 3.45
N PHE A 64 -8.33 7.59 4.17
CA PHE A 64 -6.98 7.45 3.66
C PHE A 64 -6.31 6.30 4.39
N GLU A 65 -5.74 5.36 3.63
CA GLU A 65 -4.99 4.24 4.22
C GLU A 65 -3.70 4.72 4.88
N ILE A 66 -3.05 5.73 4.30
CA ILE A 66 -1.91 6.43 4.88
C ILE A 66 -2.26 7.91 5.02
N PRO A 67 -2.13 8.49 6.22
CA PRO A 67 -1.70 7.87 7.46
C PRO A 67 -2.75 6.93 8.08
N LEU A 68 -2.32 6.10 9.05
CA LEU A 68 -3.22 5.27 9.85
C LEU A 68 -4.38 6.13 10.39
N ASP A 69 -5.60 5.86 9.92
CA ASP A 69 -6.77 6.68 10.24
C ASP A 69 -7.07 6.63 11.74
N THR A 70 -7.01 7.79 12.37
CA THR A 70 -7.15 7.86 13.82
C THR A 70 -8.58 7.71 14.28
N ALA A 71 -9.59 7.84 13.41
CA ALA A 71 -10.96 7.48 13.73
C ALA A 71 -11.07 5.98 14.07
N ILE A 72 -10.29 5.13 13.42
CA ILE A 72 -10.25 3.68 13.67
C ILE A 72 -9.55 3.39 15.00
N VAL A 73 -8.40 4.04 15.25
CA VAL A 73 -7.57 3.79 16.45
C VAL A 73 -7.86 4.74 17.63
N LYS A 74 -8.95 5.52 17.57
CA LYS A 74 -9.34 6.49 18.60
C LYS A 74 -9.54 5.86 19.98
N ASN A 75 -10.08 4.64 20.00
CA ASN A 75 -10.26 3.85 21.21
C ASN A 75 -10.58 2.39 20.84
N ARG A 76 -10.62 1.52 21.86
CA ARG A 76 -10.91 0.09 21.69
C ARG A 76 -12.28 -0.18 21.07
N ALA A 77 -13.31 0.62 21.37
CA ALA A 77 -14.64 0.40 20.82
C ALA A 77 -14.68 0.71 19.31
N SER A 78 -14.06 1.82 18.88
CA SER A 78 -13.90 2.17 17.46
C SER A 78 -13.15 1.07 16.70
N LEU A 79 -12.04 0.57 17.24
CA LEU A 79 -11.28 -0.52 16.61
C LEU A 79 -12.12 -1.80 16.48
N LYS A 80 -12.82 -2.21 17.54
CA LYS A 80 -13.67 -3.41 17.51
C LYS A 80 -14.84 -3.27 16.55
N MET A 81 -15.43 -2.08 16.46
CA MET A 81 -16.51 -1.79 15.52
C MET A 81 -16.03 -1.89 14.08
N PHE A 82 -14.89 -1.26 13.76
CA PHE A 82 -14.26 -1.36 12.44
C PHE A 82 -13.91 -2.81 12.07
N CYS A 83 -13.38 -3.57 13.02
CA CYS A 83 -12.99 -4.95 12.76
C CYS A 83 -14.17 -5.92 12.69
N SER A 84 -15.27 -5.64 13.39
CA SER A 84 -16.49 -6.45 13.26
C SER A 84 -17.05 -6.37 11.83
N SER A 85 -17.24 -5.17 11.27
CA SER A 85 -17.72 -5.02 9.89
C SER A 85 -16.73 -5.61 8.88
N THR A 86 -15.43 -5.42 9.10
CA THR A 86 -14.38 -5.97 8.24
C THR A 86 -14.37 -7.50 8.23
N ILE A 87 -14.56 -8.15 9.39
CA ILE A 87 -14.69 -9.60 9.47
C ILE A 87 -15.93 -10.09 8.71
N GLN A 88 -17.04 -9.35 8.78
CA GLN A 88 -18.26 -9.67 8.02
C GLN A 88 -18.02 -9.57 6.52
N LYS A 89 -17.37 -8.50 6.04
CA LYS A 89 -16.92 -8.35 4.64
C LYS A 89 -16.15 -9.57 4.15
N TYR A 90 -15.07 -9.95 4.84
CA TYR A 90 -14.26 -11.10 4.41
C TYR A 90 -14.98 -12.45 4.55
N THR A 91 -15.94 -12.55 5.48
CA THR A 91 -16.81 -13.72 5.58
C THR A 91 -17.74 -13.82 4.38
N CYS A 92 -18.35 -12.71 3.96
CA CYS A 92 -19.18 -12.61 2.76
C CYS A 92 -18.37 -13.00 1.51
N LEU A 93 -17.21 -12.37 1.30
CA LEU A 93 -16.32 -12.69 0.17
C LEU A 93 -15.96 -14.18 0.11
N ARG A 94 -15.68 -14.79 1.27
CA ARG A 94 -15.30 -16.20 1.34
C ARG A 94 -16.48 -17.15 1.12
N LYS A 95 -17.60 -16.93 1.82
CA LYS A 95 -18.73 -17.88 1.87
C LYS A 95 -19.70 -17.69 0.71
N GLU A 96 -19.98 -16.44 0.34
CA GLU A 96 -20.96 -16.09 -0.68
C GLU A 96 -20.29 -16.00 -2.05
N CYS A 97 -19.17 -15.27 -2.14
CA CYS A 97 -18.49 -15.05 -3.41
C CYS A 97 -17.43 -16.10 -3.77
N ARG A 98 -17.13 -17.03 -2.86
CA ARG A 98 -16.07 -18.06 -3.01
C ARG A 98 -14.68 -17.48 -3.29
N ILE A 99 -14.42 -16.25 -2.86
CA ILE A 99 -13.13 -15.58 -2.97
C ILE A 99 -12.30 -15.93 -1.73
N LEU A 100 -11.41 -16.92 -1.88
CA LEU A 100 -10.59 -17.42 -0.77
C LEU A 100 -9.33 -16.57 -0.52
N ARG A 101 -8.83 -15.88 -1.53
CA ARG A 101 -7.64 -15.04 -1.45
C ARG A 101 -7.99 -13.63 -1.90
N THR A 102 -7.93 -12.71 -0.95
CA THR A 102 -8.06 -11.27 -1.19
C THR A 102 -6.66 -10.64 -1.15
N PRO A 103 -6.41 -9.57 -1.92
CA PRO A 103 -5.16 -8.81 -1.83
C PRO A 103 -4.99 -8.18 -0.43
N TRP A 104 -3.84 -7.57 -0.20
CA TRP A 104 -3.65 -6.72 0.97
C TRP A 104 -4.57 -5.51 0.88
N SER A 105 -5.12 -5.11 2.03
CA SER A 105 -5.79 -3.83 2.23
C SER A 105 -5.61 -3.42 3.69
N ALA A 106 -5.73 -2.13 3.98
CA ALA A 106 -5.53 -1.61 5.34
C ALA A 106 -6.46 -2.29 6.35
N GLU A 107 -7.74 -2.45 6.01
CA GLU A 107 -8.74 -3.09 6.87
C GLU A 107 -8.38 -4.56 7.15
N LYS A 108 -7.89 -5.29 6.14
CA LYS A 108 -7.46 -6.68 6.31
C LYS A 108 -6.24 -6.78 7.22
N HIS A 109 -5.25 -5.91 7.02
CA HIS A 109 -4.04 -5.88 7.84
C HIS A 109 -4.39 -5.64 9.29
N ILE A 110 -5.19 -4.61 9.57
CA ILE A 110 -5.59 -4.24 10.93
C ILE A 110 -6.44 -5.34 11.57
N CYS A 111 -7.49 -5.82 10.89
CA CYS A 111 -8.54 -6.60 11.56
C CYS A 111 -8.41 -8.12 11.43
N ILE A 112 -7.81 -8.61 10.35
CA ILE A 112 -7.64 -10.05 10.12
C ILE A 112 -6.21 -10.48 10.45
N GLY A 113 -5.22 -9.67 10.07
CA GLY A 113 -3.81 -9.98 10.27
C GLY A 113 -3.30 -9.66 11.69
N HIS A 114 -3.66 -8.48 12.22
CA HIS A 114 -2.95 -7.90 13.37
C HIS A 114 -3.86 -7.32 14.44
N PHE A 115 -5.12 -7.77 14.54
CA PHE A 115 -6.10 -7.21 15.47
C PHE A 115 -5.58 -7.14 16.91
N ASP A 116 -5.02 -8.24 17.42
CA ASP A 116 -4.49 -8.31 18.78
C ASP A 116 -3.36 -7.30 19.03
N ASN A 117 -2.53 -7.04 18.02
CA ASN A 117 -1.45 -6.08 18.13
C ASN A 117 -2.00 -4.64 18.24
N PHE A 118 -3.01 -4.30 17.43
CA PHE A 118 -3.70 -3.01 17.51
C PHE A 118 -4.49 -2.87 18.83
N ASP A 119 -5.22 -3.90 19.28
CA ASP A 119 -6.03 -3.85 20.50
C ASP A 119 -5.19 -3.72 21.79
N ARG A 120 -4.02 -4.37 21.82
CA ARG A 120 -3.07 -4.24 22.96
C ARG A 120 -2.42 -2.87 23.02
N ASN A 121 -2.19 -2.22 21.88
CA ASN A 121 -1.52 -0.92 21.79
C ASN A 121 -2.48 0.27 21.64
N ILE A 122 -3.79 0.02 21.63
CA ILE A 122 -4.81 1.02 21.32
C ILE A 122 -4.75 2.27 22.22
N ASN A 123 -4.39 2.10 23.50
CA ASN A 123 -4.26 3.21 24.44
C ASN A 123 -3.12 4.15 24.05
N CYS A 124 -2.01 3.62 23.54
CA CYS A 124 -0.91 4.46 23.06
C CYS A 124 -1.28 5.12 21.73
N LEU A 125 -1.81 4.35 20.79
CA LEU A 125 -2.22 4.87 19.48
C LEU A 125 -3.23 6.01 19.61
N SER A 126 -4.21 5.89 20.52
CA SER A 126 -5.21 6.94 20.78
C SER A 126 -4.62 8.19 21.41
N LEU A 127 -3.63 8.07 22.30
CA LEU A 127 -2.95 9.22 22.91
C LEU A 127 -2.13 10.02 21.88
N THR A 128 -1.60 9.33 20.86
CA THR A 128 -0.81 9.97 19.80
C THR A 128 -1.65 10.68 18.72
N ASP A 129 -2.94 10.36 18.60
CA ASP A 129 -3.87 10.84 17.55
C ASP A 129 -3.75 12.35 17.28
N ARG A 130 -3.85 13.16 18.34
CA ARG A 130 -3.86 14.64 18.24
C ARG A 130 -2.62 15.22 17.55
N TYR A 131 -1.49 14.53 17.61
CA TYR A 131 -0.25 14.93 16.96
C TYR A 131 -0.12 14.34 15.57
N VAL A 132 -0.53 13.08 15.41
CA VAL A 132 -0.25 12.32 14.20
C VAL A 132 -1.03 12.86 13.00
N GLN A 133 -2.34 13.05 13.09
CA GLN A 133 -3.13 13.49 11.91
C GLN A 133 -2.74 14.87 11.40
N LYS A 134 -2.50 15.81 12.32
CA LYS A 134 -2.26 17.20 11.96
C LYS A 134 -0.78 17.53 11.91
N GLU A 135 -0.08 17.40 13.03
CA GLU A 135 1.30 17.88 13.14
C GLU A 135 2.27 17.04 12.28
N CYS A 136 2.13 15.70 12.25
CA CYS A 136 2.96 14.90 11.34
C CYS A 136 2.66 15.19 9.88
N SER A 137 1.39 15.36 9.51
CA SER A 137 1.02 15.76 8.14
C SER A 137 1.59 17.14 7.78
N ASP A 138 1.49 18.12 8.67
CA ASP A 138 2.01 19.48 8.45
C ASP A 138 3.53 19.45 8.24
N VAL A 139 4.27 18.74 9.10
CA VAL A 139 5.72 18.55 8.95
C VAL A 139 6.03 17.84 7.63
N CYS A 140 5.42 16.70 7.36
CA CYS A 140 5.75 15.89 6.18
C CYS A 140 5.35 16.55 4.86
N ASN A 141 4.29 17.36 4.83
CA ASN A 141 3.92 18.16 3.66
C ASN A 141 4.86 19.37 3.46
N SER A 142 5.49 19.86 4.52
CA SER A 142 6.46 20.97 4.43
C SER A 142 7.84 20.54 3.91
N ILE A 143 8.14 19.23 3.95
CA ILE A 143 9.42 18.70 3.49
C ILE A 143 9.48 18.81 1.97
N ARG A 144 10.43 19.62 1.50
CA ARG A 144 10.71 19.77 0.09
C ARG A 144 11.35 18.48 -0.45
N ILE A 145 10.61 17.76 -1.28
CA ILE A 145 11.08 16.55 -1.95
C ILE A 145 11.78 16.97 -3.24
N GLU A 146 13.08 16.70 -3.32
CA GLU A 146 13.91 16.97 -4.48
C GLU A 146 14.34 15.66 -5.14
N ILE A 147 14.11 15.56 -6.45
CA ILE A 147 14.67 14.48 -7.26
C ILE A 147 16.15 14.76 -7.48
N SER A 148 16.99 13.78 -7.17
CA SER A 148 18.44 13.93 -7.31
C SER A 148 18.84 14.07 -8.78
N GLN A 149 19.99 14.69 -9.05
CA GLN A 149 20.53 14.75 -10.41
C GLN A 149 20.77 13.36 -10.99
N ALA A 150 21.10 12.36 -10.16
CA ALA A 150 21.28 10.99 -10.60
C ALA A 150 19.94 10.35 -11.05
N GLU A 151 18.83 10.64 -10.36
CA GLU A 151 17.49 10.21 -10.81
C GLU A 151 17.07 10.92 -12.08
N ILE A 152 17.38 12.21 -12.23
CA ILE A 152 17.14 12.96 -13.47
C ILE A 152 17.92 12.34 -14.64
N SER A 153 19.21 12.05 -14.44
CA SER A 153 20.04 11.42 -15.47
C SER A 153 19.54 10.02 -15.82
N ARG A 154 19.16 9.20 -14.82
CA ARG A 154 18.59 7.88 -15.06
C ARG A 154 17.30 7.95 -15.87
N MET A 155 16.36 8.82 -15.52
CA MET A 155 15.12 9.00 -16.29
C MET A 155 15.39 9.44 -17.74
N ALA A 156 16.49 10.16 -17.99
CA ALA A 156 16.90 10.55 -19.34
C ALA A 156 17.53 9.37 -20.11
N GLU A 157 18.40 8.61 -19.46
CA GLU A 157 19.04 7.40 -20.03
C GLU A 157 18.03 6.32 -20.39
N MET A 158 16.97 6.19 -19.60
CA MET A 158 15.87 5.24 -19.81
C MET A 158 14.76 5.79 -20.72
N GLU A 159 14.98 6.98 -21.30
CA GLU A 159 14.07 7.62 -22.25
C GLU A 159 12.62 7.77 -21.74
N PHE A 160 12.43 8.04 -20.44
CA PHE A 160 11.08 8.16 -19.87
C PHE A 160 10.25 9.19 -20.65
N SER A 161 9.03 8.79 -21.00
CA SER A 161 7.99 9.67 -21.51
C SER A 161 7.63 10.73 -20.46
N ARG A 162 6.92 11.78 -20.90
CA ARG A 162 6.44 12.82 -19.98
C ARG A 162 5.53 12.25 -18.88
N GLN A 163 4.73 11.25 -19.21
CA GLN A 163 3.82 10.61 -18.27
C GLN A 163 4.60 9.82 -17.23
N GLU A 164 5.55 8.97 -17.64
CA GLU A 164 6.38 8.17 -16.74
C GLU A 164 7.23 9.06 -15.81
N LYS A 165 7.74 10.19 -16.30
CA LYS A 165 8.41 11.19 -15.44
C LYS A 165 7.49 11.73 -14.37
N SER A 166 6.24 12.04 -14.72
CA SER A 166 5.26 12.53 -13.75
C SER A 166 4.92 11.46 -12.72
N GLU A 167 4.67 10.23 -13.15
CA GLU A 167 4.37 9.09 -12.29
C GLU A 167 5.53 8.78 -11.34
N PHE A 168 6.77 8.81 -11.84
CA PHE A 168 7.98 8.65 -11.04
C PHE A 168 8.11 9.72 -9.96
N ILE A 169 7.89 11.00 -10.30
CA ILE A 169 7.97 12.11 -9.36
C ILE A 169 6.89 11.97 -8.27
N GLU A 170 5.65 11.68 -8.65
CA GLU A 170 4.55 11.53 -7.69
C GLU A 170 4.76 10.32 -6.78
N GLN A 171 5.26 9.20 -7.33
CA GLN A 171 5.60 8.03 -6.53
C GLN A 171 6.75 8.32 -5.55
N ASN A 172 7.80 9.02 -6.00
CA ASN A 172 8.89 9.45 -5.12
C ASN A 172 8.36 10.32 -3.98
N LYS A 173 7.49 11.30 -4.28
CA LYS A 173 6.86 12.15 -3.27
C LYS A 173 6.02 11.34 -2.28
N HIS A 174 5.22 10.41 -2.79
CA HIS A 174 4.37 9.53 -1.99
C HIS A 174 5.19 8.70 -1.00
N CYS A 175 6.27 8.05 -1.44
CA CYS A 175 7.15 7.29 -0.53
C CYS A 175 7.87 8.18 0.48
N ASN A 176 8.27 9.40 0.11
CA ASN A 176 8.83 10.36 1.06
C ASN A 176 7.80 10.75 2.13
N PHE A 177 6.55 11.01 1.74
CA PHE A 177 5.47 11.30 2.67
C PHE A 177 5.22 10.13 3.63
N ILE A 178 5.08 8.90 3.11
CA ILE A 178 4.87 7.69 3.90
C ILE A 178 6.01 7.50 4.91
N ALA A 179 7.27 7.59 4.45
CA ALA A 179 8.44 7.42 5.30
C ALA A 179 8.55 8.50 6.38
N CYS A 180 8.32 9.77 6.02
CA CYS A 180 8.29 10.86 6.97
C CYS A 180 7.20 10.63 8.02
N HIS A 181 5.99 10.26 7.58
CA HIS A 181 4.86 10.10 8.47
C HIS A 181 5.05 8.91 9.42
N GLN A 182 5.63 7.81 8.94
CA GLN A 182 6.06 6.69 9.79
C GLN A 182 7.09 7.15 10.85
N LEU A 183 8.16 7.84 10.43
CA LEU A 183 9.18 8.34 11.34
C LEU A 183 8.60 9.29 12.39
N CYS A 184 7.67 10.16 11.99
CA CYS A 184 7.01 11.09 12.86
C CYS A 184 6.12 10.36 13.89
N HIS A 185 5.28 9.42 13.43
CA HIS A 185 4.41 8.65 14.31
C HIS A 185 5.23 7.82 15.32
N GLU A 186 6.33 7.19 14.87
CA GLU A 186 7.25 6.49 15.77
C GLU A 186 7.92 7.41 16.80
N TYR A 187 8.31 8.62 16.39
CA TYR A 187 8.88 9.62 17.29
C TYR A 187 7.86 10.05 18.36
N ILE A 188 6.62 10.37 17.96
CA ILE A 188 5.56 10.74 18.90
C ILE A 188 5.24 9.60 19.88
N ILE A 189 5.21 8.35 19.40
CA ILE A 189 5.01 7.20 20.30
C ILE A 189 6.11 7.13 21.36
N ASN A 190 7.38 7.33 20.99
CA ASN A 190 8.48 7.33 21.98
C ASN A 190 8.37 8.45 23.01
N LYS A 191 7.72 9.57 22.67
CA LYS A 191 7.57 10.72 23.56
C LYS A 191 6.36 10.64 24.46
N VAL A 192 5.26 10.10 23.93
CA VAL A 192 3.96 10.12 24.60
C VAL A 192 3.69 8.82 25.36
N CYS A 193 4.16 7.69 24.83
CA CYS A 193 3.88 6.38 25.42
C CYS A 193 5.07 5.91 26.26
N ILE A 194 4.82 5.56 27.53
CA ILE A 194 5.89 5.14 28.45
C ILE A 194 6.09 3.62 28.36
N ASP A 195 5.07 2.83 28.70
CA ASP A 195 5.24 1.37 28.88
C ASP A 195 5.07 0.57 27.57
N SER A 196 4.31 1.08 26.61
CA SER A 196 3.98 0.36 25.37
C SER A 196 4.68 0.90 24.13
N ALA A 197 5.65 1.82 24.26
CA ALA A 197 6.27 2.50 23.12
C ALA A 197 6.88 1.52 22.10
N VAL A 198 7.62 0.52 22.57
CA VAL A 198 8.29 -0.45 21.69
C VAL A 198 7.27 -1.27 20.90
N SER A 199 6.24 -1.79 21.57
CA SER A 199 5.21 -2.59 20.90
C SER A 199 4.37 -1.73 19.95
N ALA A 200 3.94 -0.55 20.37
CA ALA A 200 3.14 0.36 19.55
C ALA A 200 3.91 0.84 18.30
N ARG A 201 5.20 1.13 18.42
CA ARG A 201 6.07 1.41 17.28
C ARG A 201 6.17 0.25 16.32
N SER A 202 6.29 -0.97 16.83
CA SER A 202 6.31 -2.16 15.97
C SER A 202 4.99 -2.32 15.21
N VAL A 203 3.85 -1.96 15.79
CA VAL A 203 2.55 -1.98 15.10
C VAL A 203 2.51 -0.94 13.99
N VAL A 204 2.88 0.30 14.29
CA VAL A 204 2.94 1.38 13.30
C VAL A 204 3.91 1.01 12.19
N LYS A 205 5.14 0.63 12.51
CA LYS A 205 6.12 0.21 11.52
C LYS A 205 5.58 -0.91 10.62
N SER A 206 5.02 -1.97 11.20
CA SER A 206 4.47 -3.09 10.43
C SER A 206 3.35 -2.65 9.48
N TYR A 207 2.52 -1.69 9.87
CA TYR A 207 1.43 -1.17 9.03
C TYR A 207 1.95 -0.43 7.80
N TYR A 208 2.89 0.50 8.00
CA TYR A 208 3.49 1.30 6.90
C TYR A 208 4.39 0.44 6.01
N ASP A 209 5.18 -0.45 6.60
CA ASP A 209 6.00 -1.44 5.89
C ASP A 209 5.16 -2.30 4.95
N SER A 210 4.05 -2.86 5.45
CA SER A 210 3.13 -3.67 4.63
C SER A 210 2.42 -2.86 3.54
N TYR A 211 2.13 -1.58 3.77
CA TYR A 211 1.60 -0.70 2.75
C TYR A 211 2.61 -0.51 1.61
N LEU A 212 3.87 -0.19 1.94
CA LEU A 212 4.95 -0.01 0.96
C LEU A 212 5.22 -1.28 0.14
N GLU A 213 5.21 -2.46 0.78
CA GLU A 213 5.33 -3.74 0.09
C GLU A 213 4.19 -3.98 -0.92
N ARG A 214 2.96 -3.56 -0.59
CA ARG A 214 1.84 -3.62 -1.53
C ARG A 214 2.08 -2.71 -2.72
N GLU A 215 2.42 -1.44 -2.49
CA GLU A 215 2.65 -0.47 -3.59
C GLU A 215 3.71 -1.00 -4.56
N TYR A 216 4.80 -1.55 -4.01
CA TYR A 216 5.84 -2.18 -4.80
C TYR A 216 5.32 -3.37 -5.61
N THR A 217 4.59 -4.29 -4.95
CA THR A 217 4.04 -5.49 -5.60
C THR A 217 3.03 -5.13 -6.69
N ALA A 218 2.31 -4.01 -6.56
CA ALA A 218 1.38 -3.54 -7.57
C ALA A 218 2.11 -3.11 -8.85
N LEU A 219 3.22 -2.36 -8.71
CA LEU A 219 4.02 -1.87 -9.84
C LEU A 219 4.80 -2.99 -10.55
N ASN A 220 5.32 -3.96 -9.79
CA ASN A 220 6.09 -5.07 -10.36
C ASN A 220 5.27 -6.06 -11.18
N LYS A 221 3.94 -6.06 -11.07
CA LYS A 221 3.09 -6.90 -11.92
C LYS A 221 3.07 -6.45 -13.38
N ASP A 222 3.49 -5.22 -13.65
CA ASP A 222 3.45 -4.61 -14.97
C ASP A 222 4.84 -4.52 -15.63
N ASP A 223 5.85 -5.25 -15.10
CA ASP A 223 7.26 -5.18 -15.52
C ASP A 223 7.86 -3.75 -15.45
N GLN A 224 7.25 -2.86 -14.65
CA GLN A 224 7.65 -1.46 -14.47
C GLN A 224 8.53 -1.24 -13.24
N ASP A 225 9.32 -2.24 -12.83
CA ASP A 225 10.24 -2.15 -11.69
C ASP A 225 11.16 -0.91 -11.82
N GLU A 226 11.52 -0.56 -13.05
CA GLU A 226 12.32 0.61 -13.40
C GLU A 226 11.70 1.97 -13.04
N LEU A 227 10.37 2.05 -12.92
CA LEU A 227 9.65 3.24 -12.46
C LEU A 227 9.65 3.39 -10.93
N TYR A 228 10.15 2.39 -10.19
CA TYR A 228 10.21 2.44 -8.75
C TYR A 228 11.44 3.22 -8.27
N SER A 229 11.21 4.42 -7.71
CA SER A 229 12.26 5.36 -7.34
C SER A 229 13.24 4.78 -6.32
N SER A 230 14.48 5.31 -6.32
CA SER A 230 15.51 4.81 -5.41
C SER A 230 15.13 5.02 -3.94
N PHE A 231 14.44 6.11 -3.64
CA PHE A 231 13.96 6.38 -2.30
C PHE A 231 12.88 5.38 -1.89
N CYS A 232 11.89 5.11 -2.74
CA CYS A 232 10.87 4.09 -2.47
C CYS A 232 11.50 2.72 -2.17
N ARG A 233 12.44 2.26 -3.01
CA ARG A 233 13.18 0.99 -2.77
C ARG A 233 13.89 0.99 -1.42
N ARG A 234 14.49 2.11 -1.03
CA ARG A 234 15.23 2.24 0.22
C ARG A 234 14.33 2.09 1.45
N VAL A 235 13.09 2.57 1.38
CA VAL A 235 12.14 2.56 2.50
C VAL A 235 11.22 1.34 2.51
N THR A 236 11.11 0.61 1.40
CA THR A 236 10.31 -0.62 1.31
C THR A 236 11.10 -1.82 1.82
N PRO A 237 10.57 -2.59 2.79
CA PRO A 237 11.25 -3.77 3.32
C PRO A 237 11.50 -4.87 2.28
N GLY A 238 12.59 -5.62 2.50
CA GLY A 238 12.90 -6.82 1.72
C GLY A 238 13.27 -6.56 0.26
N GLN A 239 13.49 -5.31 -0.14
CA GLN A 239 13.89 -4.98 -1.50
C GLN A 239 15.41 -5.00 -1.64
N ASP A 240 15.88 -5.75 -2.64
CA ASP A 240 17.29 -5.83 -2.97
C ASP A 240 17.78 -4.51 -3.57
N GLU A 241 18.92 -4.02 -3.08
CA GLU A 241 19.61 -2.90 -3.72
C GLU A 241 20.18 -3.37 -5.05
N ASN A 242 19.64 -2.85 -6.16
CA ASN A 242 20.36 -2.87 -7.43
C ASN A 242 21.53 -1.88 -7.41
N LEU A 243 22.46 -2.01 -8.36
CA LEU A 243 23.67 -1.18 -8.44
C LEU A 243 23.38 0.33 -8.39
N TYR A 244 22.28 0.75 -9.02
CA TYR A 244 21.85 2.14 -9.03
C TYR A 244 21.34 2.58 -7.65
N THR A 245 20.48 1.81 -7.00
CA THR A 245 20.00 2.13 -5.64
C THR A 245 21.13 2.15 -4.62
N ALA A 246 22.11 1.25 -4.74
CA ALA A 246 23.30 1.24 -3.89
C ALA A 246 24.09 2.56 -4.01
N ASN A 247 24.21 3.11 -5.23
CA ASN A 247 24.82 4.42 -5.45
C ASN A 247 24.00 5.58 -4.86
N MET A 248 22.68 5.40 -4.76
CA MET A 248 21.75 6.38 -4.18
C MET A 248 21.62 6.29 -2.65
N THR A 249 22.15 5.23 -2.02
CA THR A 249 21.99 4.96 -0.58
C THR A 249 22.42 6.13 0.29
N ARG A 250 23.55 6.79 -0.02
CA ARG A 250 24.00 7.97 0.73
C ARG A 250 23.02 9.13 0.63
N TYR A 251 22.51 9.42 -0.56
CA TYR A 251 21.54 10.49 -0.78
C TYR A 251 20.24 10.21 -0.01
N ASN A 252 19.71 8.99 -0.14
CA ASN A 252 18.46 8.60 0.52
C ASN A 252 18.58 8.62 2.06
N ASN A 253 19.72 8.20 2.61
CA ASN A 253 19.97 8.29 4.05
C ASN A 253 20.05 9.75 4.53
N LEU A 254 20.66 10.66 3.76
CA LEU A 254 20.67 12.09 4.07
C LEU A 254 19.26 12.68 4.07
N THR A 255 18.40 12.27 3.12
CA THR A 255 17.00 12.67 3.09
C THR A 255 16.25 12.20 4.35
N LEU A 256 16.41 10.93 4.74
CA LEU A 256 15.80 10.40 5.97
C LEU A 256 16.31 11.12 7.24
N ASP A 257 17.59 11.49 7.28
CA ASP A 257 18.14 12.20 8.44
C ASP A 257 17.65 13.65 8.52
N ARG A 258 17.44 14.32 7.38
CA ARG A 258 16.76 15.63 7.34
C ARG A 258 15.33 15.52 7.87
N MET A 259 14.55 14.54 7.41
CA MET A 259 13.19 14.30 7.90
C MET A 259 13.16 14.13 9.43
N LYS A 260 14.07 13.33 10.00
CA LYS A 260 14.17 13.16 11.46
C LYS A 260 14.47 14.46 12.19
N ASN A 261 15.32 15.32 11.63
CA ASN A 261 15.66 16.60 12.24
C ASN A 261 14.49 17.58 12.17
N ASP A 262 13.79 17.65 11.03
CA ASP A 262 12.60 18.49 10.87
C ASP A 262 11.49 18.08 11.84
N ILE A 263 11.26 16.76 11.98
CA ILE A 263 10.33 16.19 12.98
C ILE A 263 10.75 16.62 14.39
N ARG A 264 12.00 16.39 14.80
CA ARG A 264 12.47 16.78 16.15
C ARG A 264 12.30 18.28 16.41
N SER A 265 12.61 19.12 15.42
CA SER A 265 12.44 20.56 15.54
C SER A 265 10.97 20.95 15.76
N ALA A 266 10.06 20.36 14.99
CA ALA A 266 8.62 20.62 15.09
C ALA A 266 8.03 20.20 16.45
N PHE A 267 8.56 19.12 17.03
CA PHE A 267 8.09 18.58 18.31
C PHE A 267 9.03 18.88 19.48
N SER A 268 9.85 19.92 19.39
CA SER A 268 10.79 20.32 20.46
C SER A 268 10.13 20.58 21.82
N ILE A 269 8.82 20.85 21.86
CA ILE A 269 8.02 21.01 23.09
C ILE A 269 7.79 19.67 23.82
N LEU A 270 7.96 18.54 23.11
CA LEU A 270 7.85 17.19 23.66
C LEU A 270 9.21 16.59 24.09
N ASP A 271 10.31 17.32 23.91
CA ASP A 271 11.66 16.98 24.39
C ASP A 271 11.87 17.47 25.83
#